data_AF-A0A820BS27-F1
#
_entry.id   AF-A0A820BS27-F1
#
_cell.length_a   1.000
_cell.length_b   1.000
_cell.length_c   1.000
_cell.angle_alpha   90.00
_cell.angle_beta   90.00
_cell.angle_gamma   90.00
#
_symmetry.space_group_name_H-M   'P 1'
#
loop_
_entity.id
_entity.type
_entity.pdbx_description
1 polymer ?
#
loop_
_entity_poly.entity_id
_entity_poly.type
_entity_poly.pdbx_seq_one_letter_code
_entity_poly.pdbx_strand_id
1 'polypeptide(L)'
;MASLTEEQLRKEFRRMDKDGDGSITVDELRQYYKPIQEMIGTSPEIIEKEIQGLIKRLDVDDSGTISFEEFKSFCTKHEIR
;
A
#
# COMPACT_ATOMS: atom_id res chain seq x y z
N MET A 1 -7.55 15.36 10.81
CA MET A 1 -8.61 14.47 11.37
C MET A 1 -8.36 13.10 10.77
N ALA A 2 -7.35 12.40 11.27
CA ALA A 2 -7.43 11.09 11.91
C ALA A 2 -6.05 10.46 11.78
N SER A 3 -5.19 10.69 12.78
CA SER A 3 -3.96 9.91 12.89
C SER A 3 -4.36 8.44 13.00
N LEU A 4 -4.15 7.66 11.94
CA LEU A 4 -4.37 6.22 11.96
C LEU A 4 -3.53 5.67 13.10
N THR A 5 -4.18 5.09 14.10
CA THR A 5 -3.47 4.48 15.22
C THR A 5 -2.64 3.30 14.71
N GLU A 6 -1.59 2.95 15.43
CA GLU A 6 -0.72 1.82 15.04
C GLU A 6 -1.53 0.53 14.82
N GLU A 7 -2.61 0.33 15.59
CA GLU A 7 -3.53 -0.78 15.40
C GLU A 7 -4.33 -0.70 14.08
N GLN A 8 -4.77 0.49 13.66
CA GLN A 8 -5.46 0.67 12.38
C GLN A 8 -4.51 0.45 11.22
N LEU A 9 -3.31 1.05 11.28
CA LEU A 9 -2.26 0.84 10.29
C LEU A 9 -1.92 -0.65 10.18
N ARG A 10 -1.76 -1.34 11.31
CA ARG A 10 -1.40 -2.76 11.34
C ARG A 10 -2.55 -3.67 10.90
N LYS A 11 -3.81 -3.24 11.02
CA LYS A 11 -4.97 -3.95 10.46
C LYS A 11 -5.03 -3.80 8.95
N GLU A 12 -4.90 -2.58 8.44
CA GLU A 12 -4.90 -2.32 7.00
C GLU A 12 -3.69 -2.96 6.33
N PHE A 13 -2.52 -2.88 6.96
CA PHE A 13 -1.30 -3.53 6.50
C PHE A 13 -1.49 -5.05 6.40
N ARG A 14 -2.00 -5.72 7.45
CA ARG A 14 -2.32 -7.16 7.39
C ARG A 14 -3.41 -7.55 6.41
N ARG A 15 -4.22 -6.59 5.95
CA ARG A 15 -5.23 -6.84 4.92
C ARG A 15 -4.61 -6.89 3.53
N MET A 16 -3.49 -6.18 3.36
CA MET A 16 -2.73 -6.11 2.12
C MET A 16 -1.60 -7.16 2.08
N ASP A 17 -0.87 -7.32 3.19
CA ASP A 17 0.16 -8.35 3.41
C ASP A 17 -0.52 -9.71 3.59
N LYS A 18 -0.49 -10.50 2.52
CA LYS A 18 -1.18 -11.78 2.41
C LYS A 18 -0.33 -12.92 2.93
N ASP A 19 0.99 -12.81 2.75
CA ASP A 19 1.96 -13.81 3.22
C ASP A 19 2.27 -13.63 4.73
N GLY A 20 2.03 -12.44 5.27
CA GLY A 20 2.24 -12.11 6.68
C GLY A 20 3.72 -11.87 7.01
N ASP A 21 4.54 -11.53 6.02
CA ASP A 21 5.99 -11.35 6.18
C ASP A 21 6.32 -10.00 6.83
N GLY A 22 5.36 -9.06 6.90
CA GLY A 22 5.58 -7.72 7.42
C GLY A 22 6.01 -6.71 6.36
N SER A 23 6.01 -7.10 5.09
CA SER A 23 6.26 -6.27 3.92
C SER A 23 5.10 -6.45 2.92
N ILE A 24 4.79 -5.41 2.15
CA ILE A 24 3.79 -5.51 1.07
C ILE A 24 4.53 -5.48 -0.25
N THR A 25 4.50 -6.59 -0.97
CA THR A 25 5.11 -6.70 -2.29
C THR A 25 4.22 -6.11 -3.38
N VAL A 26 4.81 -5.79 -4.54
CA VAL A 26 4.07 -5.39 -5.76
C VAL A 26 2.97 -6.39 -6.11
N ASP A 27 3.26 -7.68 -5.96
CA ASP A 27 2.32 -8.75 -6.31
C ASP A 27 1.13 -8.77 -5.35
N GLU A 28 1.37 -8.58 -4.05
CA GLU A 28 0.31 -8.52 -3.04
C GLU A 28 -0.60 -7.31 -3.22
N LEU A 29 -0.02 -6.13 -3.48
CA LEU A 29 -0.78 -4.95 -3.88
C LEU A 29 -1.62 -5.21 -5.11
N ARG A 30 -1.03 -5.82 -6.15
CA ARG A 30 -1.76 -6.17 -7.37
C ARG A 30 -2.93 -7.10 -7.07
N GLN A 31 -2.73 -8.13 -6.26
CA GLN A 31 -3.80 -9.05 -5.87
C GLN A 31 -4.89 -8.36 -5.05
N TYR A 32 -4.53 -7.41 -4.20
CA TYR A 32 -5.49 -6.62 -3.42
C TYR A 32 -6.33 -5.68 -4.30
N TYR A 33 -5.70 -5.02 -5.26
CA TYR A 33 -6.37 -4.07 -6.16
C TYR A 33 -7.11 -4.73 -7.33
N LYS A 34 -6.80 -5.98 -7.69
CA LYS A 34 -7.48 -6.72 -8.76
C LYS A 34 -9.01 -6.84 -8.59
N PRO A 35 -9.55 -7.29 -7.44
CA PRO A 35 -11.00 -7.33 -7.25
C PRO A 35 -11.62 -5.93 -7.23
N ILE A 36 -10.89 -4.92 -6.74
CA ILE A 36 -11.34 -3.52 -6.78
C ILE A 36 -11.45 -3.09 -8.24
N GLN A 37 -10.41 -3.30 -9.05
CA GLN A 37 -10.40 -3.02 -10.49
C GLN A 37 -11.63 -3.57 -11.21
N GLU A 38 -11.97 -4.84 -10.97
CA GLU A 38 -13.16 -5.48 -11.57
C GLU A 38 -14.46 -4.83 -11.08
N MET A 39 -14.52 -4.40 -9.82
CA MET A 39 -15.68 -3.76 -9.22
C MET A 39 -15.91 -2.32 -9.71
N ILE A 40 -14.85 -1.52 -9.88
CA ILE A 40 -14.93 -0.13 -10.40
C ILE A 40 -14.79 -0.05 -11.92
N GLY A 41 -14.56 -1.16 -12.62
CA GLY A 41 -14.42 -1.21 -14.08
C GLY A 41 -13.22 -0.41 -14.61
N THR A 42 -12.13 -0.34 -13.83
CA THR A 42 -10.93 0.41 -14.19
C THR A 42 -9.99 -0.44 -15.04
N SER A 43 -9.27 0.17 -15.99
CA SER A 43 -8.31 -0.57 -16.81
C SER A 43 -7.13 -1.09 -15.97
N PRO A 44 -6.63 -2.32 -16.23
CA PRO A 44 -5.52 -2.90 -15.47
C PRO A 44 -4.24 -2.05 -15.56
N GLU A 45 -4.02 -1.39 -16.69
CA GLU A 45 -2.89 -0.47 -16.89
C GLU A 45 -2.90 0.74 -15.94
N ILE A 46 -4.08 1.20 -15.53
CA ILE A 46 -4.23 2.34 -14.61
C ILE A 46 -3.87 1.87 -13.20
N ILE A 47 -4.40 0.72 -12.78
CA ILE A 47 -4.09 0.11 -11.48
C ILE A 47 -2.59 -0.21 -11.37
N GLU A 48 -1.97 -0.78 -12.42
CA GLU A 48 -0.53 -1.07 -12.40
C GLU A 48 0.31 0.21 -12.27
N LYS A 49 -0.07 1.29 -12.97
CA LYS A 49 0.60 2.60 -12.83
C LYS A 49 0.42 3.19 -11.44
N GLU A 50 -0.78 3.09 -10.85
CA GLU A 50 -1.04 3.57 -9.50
C GLU A 50 -0.22 2.78 -8.47
N ILE A 51 -0.18 1.46 -8.57
CA ILE A 51 0.63 0.60 -7.67
C ILE A 51 2.12 0.93 -7.80
N GLN A 52 2.65 1.02 -9.03
CA GLN A 52 4.04 1.38 -9.26
C GLN A 52 4.37 2.79 -8.74
N GLY A 53 3.46 3.74 -8.93
CA GLY A 53 3.60 5.10 -8.42
C GLY A 53 3.54 5.15 -6.90
N LEU A 54 2.70 4.33 -6.28
CA LEU A 54 2.56 4.21 -4.83
C LEU A 54 3.83 3.62 -4.22
N ILE A 55 4.33 2.52 -4.78
CA ILE A 55 5.58 1.88 -4.35
C ILE A 55 6.74 2.85 -4.50
N LYS A 56 6.94 3.48 -5.67
CA LYS A 56 8.02 4.47 -5.84
C LYS A 56 7.99 5.65 -4.87
N ARG A 57 6.82 5.98 -4.31
CA ARG A 57 6.67 7.07 -3.33
C ARG A 57 6.89 6.60 -1.90
N LEU A 58 6.64 5.33 -1.64
CA LEU A 58 6.66 4.72 -0.31
C LEU A 58 7.96 4.00 -0.02
N ASP A 59 8.49 3.30 -1.02
CA ASP A 59 9.74 2.54 -1.00
C ASP A 59 10.91 3.52 -1.10
N VAL A 60 11.35 4.00 0.06
CA VAL A 60 12.46 4.96 0.18
C VAL A 60 13.80 4.25 0.12
N ASP A 61 13.82 2.97 0.51
CA ASP A 61 15.00 2.11 0.51
C ASP A 61 15.23 1.41 -0.85
N ASP A 62 14.33 1.58 -1.82
CA ASP A 62 14.35 0.91 -3.14
C ASP A 62 14.38 -0.63 -3.00
N SER A 63 13.73 -1.14 -1.95
CA SER A 63 13.61 -2.56 -1.63
C SER A 63 12.69 -3.32 -2.59
N GLY A 64 11.84 -2.60 -3.34
CA GLY A 64 10.78 -3.14 -4.19
C GLY A 64 9.54 -3.56 -3.42
N THR A 65 9.49 -3.30 -2.11
CA THR A 65 8.40 -3.66 -1.20
C THR A 65 8.11 -2.51 -0.24
N ILE A 66 6.93 -2.50 0.37
CA ILE A 66 6.58 -1.49 1.37
C ILE A 66 6.59 -2.13 2.75
N SER A 67 7.56 -1.73 3.57
CA SER A 67 7.63 -2.19 4.95
C SER A 67 6.60 -1.48 5.84
N PHE A 68 6.20 -2.10 6.96
CA PHE A 68 5.27 -1.48 7.92
C PHE A 68 5.73 -0.09 8.38
N GLU A 69 7.04 0.11 8.55
CA GLU A 69 7.62 1.40 8.93
C GLU A 69 7.46 2.46 7.83
N GLU A 70 7.62 2.09 6.56
CA GLU A 70 7.46 3.00 5.42
C GLU A 70 5.99 3.40 5.26
N PHE A 71 5.08 2.44 5.39
CA PHE A 71 3.64 2.70 5.38
C PHE A 71 3.22 3.64 6.51
N LYS A 72 3.70 3.39 7.73
CA LYS A 72 3.45 4.24 8.90
C LYS A 72 4.02 5.64 8.69
N SER A 73 5.26 5.75 8.22
CA SER A 73 5.95 7.01 7.93
C SER A 73 5.20 7.82 6.89
N PHE A 74 4.65 7.20 5.86
CA PHE A 74 3.84 7.87 4.85
C PHE A 74 2.50 8.37 5.39
N CYS A 75 1.74 7.51 6.08
CA CYS A 75 0.47 7.93 6.68
C CYS A 75 0.65 9.08 7.68
N THR A 76 1.80 9.15 8.35
CA THR A 76 2.12 10.29 9.24
C THR A 76 2.68 11.51 8.50
N LYS A 77 3.51 11.34 7.47
CA LYS A 77 4.06 12.46 6.68
C LYS A 77 3.04 13.15 5.79
N HIS A 78 2.04 12.43 5.29
CA HIS A 78 1.07 12.96 4.33
C HIS A 78 -0.11 13.70 4.99
N GLU A 79 -0.20 13.74 6.34
CA GLU A 79 -1.19 14.51 7.11
C GLU A 79 -0.66 15.87 7.60
N ILE A 80 0.08 16.61 6.76
CA ILE A 80 0.30 18.06 6.94
C ILE A 80 0.38 18.74 5.56
N ARG A 81 -0.76 19.22 5.06
CA ARG A 81 -0.80 20.38 4.17
C ARG A 81 -2.13 21.11 4.27
#